data_AF-A0A3A5W7L6-F1
#
_entry.id   AF-A0A3A5W7L6-F1
#
_cell.length_a   1.000
_cell.length_b   1.000
_cell.length_c   1.000
_cell.angle_alpha   90.00
_cell.angle_beta   90.00
_cell.angle_gamma   90.00
#
_symmetry.space_group_name_H-M   'P 1'
#
loop_
_entity.id
_entity.type
_entity.pdbx_description
1 polymer ?
#
loop_
_entity_poly.entity_id
_entity_poly.type
_entity_poly.pdbx_seq_one_letter_code
_entity_poly.pdbx_strand_id
1 'polypeptide(L)'
;MSMPRKAMQALGFQACCLRCDAPDDGGMARCSGCIQHHRTVRETIAAAPPDDPLFQFAKELMAMAAAPHRYSHDEVHGASLIEQQRLAAALTDAPPPRTEEDVVTLFEEQRNVVKTNVLREIGNQNPWKDKAPEAKEAQEMGQEVWDIGPGEVDQHYGARTVPSKPIASVDRSERSGEDTVLTDRVHAAAKTTELDEEAAKIFEELDFKQRQSERAALKDAMDDIKEMVDDDLEF
;
A
#
# COMPACT_ATOMS: atom_id res chain seq x y z
N MET A 1 46.27 6.97 -5.20
CA MET A 1 45.17 7.66 -5.90
C MET A 1 43.88 6.91 -5.60
N SER A 2 42.75 7.61 -5.44
CA SER A 2 41.46 6.94 -5.24
C SER A 2 41.07 6.13 -6.48
N MET A 3 40.41 5.00 -6.29
CA MET A 3 39.88 4.17 -7.36
C MET A 3 38.91 4.99 -8.26
N PRO A 4 38.99 4.90 -9.60
CA PRO A 4 38.11 5.62 -10.52
C PRO A 4 36.61 5.51 -10.22
N ARG A 5 36.11 4.33 -9.89
CA ARG A 5 34.69 4.12 -9.54
C ARG A 5 34.31 4.84 -8.26
N LYS A 6 35.19 4.86 -7.26
CA LYS A 6 34.97 5.62 -6.01
C LYS A 6 34.91 7.13 -6.27
N ALA A 7 35.75 7.64 -7.16
CA ALA A 7 35.71 9.05 -7.57
C ALA A 7 34.41 9.38 -8.32
N MET A 8 33.97 8.51 -9.22
CA MET A 8 32.72 8.69 -9.97
C MET A 8 31.48 8.51 -9.10
N GLN A 9 31.53 7.64 -8.09
CA GLN A 9 30.47 7.48 -7.09
C GLN A 9 30.24 8.77 -6.29
N ALA A 10 31.33 9.46 -5.88
CA ALA A 10 31.23 10.76 -5.20
C ALA A 10 30.61 11.86 -6.10
N LEU A 11 30.63 11.67 -7.42
CA LEU A 11 29.98 12.56 -8.39
C LEU A 11 28.55 12.12 -8.73
N GLY A 12 28.09 10.95 -8.25
CA GLY A 12 26.79 10.38 -8.61
C GLY A 12 26.79 9.69 -9.98
N PHE A 13 27.94 9.41 -10.57
CA PHE A 13 28.06 8.83 -11.91
C PHE A 13 28.74 7.45 -11.89
N GLN A 14 28.58 6.67 -10.81
CA GLN A 14 29.21 5.34 -10.72
C GLN A 14 28.83 4.42 -11.89
N ALA A 15 27.60 4.55 -12.41
CA ALA A 15 27.12 3.75 -13.54
C ALA A 15 27.78 4.09 -14.88
N CYS A 16 28.34 5.31 -15.03
CA CYS A 16 29.01 5.72 -16.26
C CYS A 16 30.34 4.98 -16.47
N CYS A 17 31.02 4.58 -15.39
CA CYS A 17 32.24 3.77 -15.47
C CYS A 17 32.04 2.42 -16.18
N LEU A 18 30.80 1.92 -16.21
CA LEU A 18 30.47 0.57 -16.64
C LEU A 18 30.24 0.48 -18.16
N ARG A 19 30.36 1.61 -18.88
CA ARG A 19 30.21 1.65 -20.34
C ARG A 19 31.50 1.44 -21.12
N CYS A 20 32.66 1.49 -20.46
CA CYS A 20 33.95 1.44 -21.15
C CYS A 20 34.83 0.24 -20.74
N ASP A 21 34.28 -0.72 -19.99
CA ASP A 21 34.96 -1.95 -19.52
C ASP A 21 36.38 -1.70 -18.95
N ALA A 22 36.58 -0.54 -18.31
CA ALA A 22 37.86 -0.22 -17.67
C ALA A 22 38.01 -0.98 -16.34
N PRO A 23 39.20 -1.55 -16.05
CA PRO A 23 39.49 -2.00 -14.69
C PRO A 23 39.49 -0.80 -13.73
N ASP A 24 39.17 -1.02 -12.46
CA ASP A 24 39.07 0.04 -11.46
C ASP A 24 40.44 0.44 -10.87
N ASP A 25 41.51 0.38 -11.67
CA ASP A 25 42.86 0.63 -11.18
C ASP A 25 43.16 2.13 -11.10
N GLY A 26 43.76 2.55 -9.98
CA GLY A 26 44.18 3.93 -9.78
C GLY A 26 45.24 4.38 -10.79
N GLY A 27 45.05 5.57 -11.38
CA GLY A 27 46.05 6.20 -12.27
C GLY A 27 45.91 5.91 -13.75
N MET A 28 44.82 5.27 -14.18
CA MET A 28 44.56 5.05 -15.60
C MET A 28 44.18 6.37 -16.32
N ALA A 29 44.94 6.75 -17.34
CA ALA A 29 44.75 8.00 -18.10
C ALA A 29 43.37 8.11 -18.78
N ARG A 30 42.79 6.98 -19.19
CA ARG A 30 41.44 6.95 -19.77
C ARG A 30 40.37 7.36 -18.74
N CYS A 31 40.46 6.81 -17.53
CA CYS A 31 39.52 7.08 -16.45
C CYS A 31 39.63 8.53 -15.95
N SER A 32 40.85 9.09 -15.88
CA SER A 32 41.03 10.49 -15.46
C SER A 32 40.36 11.48 -16.42
N GLY A 33 40.41 11.23 -17.73
CA GLY A 33 39.69 12.03 -18.73
C GLY A 33 38.17 12.01 -18.52
N CYS A 34 37.59 10.83 -18.31
CA CYS A 34 36.15 10.70 -18.03
C CYS A 34 35.75 11.41 -16.74
N ILE A 35 36.51 11.20 -15.65
CA ILE A 35 36.24 11.84 -14.35
C ILE A 35 36.29 13.37 -14.47
N GLN A 36 37.32 13.89 -15.14
CA GLN A 36 37.48 15.33 -15.33
C GLN A 36 36.34 15.91 -16.16
N HIS A 37 35.92 15.21 -17.23
CA HIS A 37 34.79 15.64 -18.05
C HIS A 37 33.50 15.72 -17.25
N HIS A 38 33.14 14.66 -16.51
CA HIS A 38 31.94 14.66 -15.66
C HIS A 38 31.99 15.75 -14.59
N ARG A 39 33.16 16.00 -14.01
CA ARG A 39 33.37 17.09 -13.05
C ARG A 39 33.09 18.45 -13.68
N THR A 40 33.67 18.72 -14.84
CA THR A 40 33.45 19.98 -15.57
C THR A 40 31.98 20.14 -15.94
N VAL A 41 31.31 19.11 -16.47
CA VAL A 41 29.88 19.16 -16.79
C VAL A 41 29.05 19.51 -15.55
N ARG A 42 29.31 18.86 -14.42
CA ARG A 42 28.61 19.14 -13.15
C ARG A 42 28.83 20.58 -12.68
N GLU A 43 30.06 21.08 -12.74
CA GLU A 43 30.40 22.47 -12.39
C GLU A 43 29.69 23.47 -13.32
N THR A 44 29.64 23.19 -14.63
CA THR A 44 28.94 24.05 -15.60
C THR A 44 27.43 24.11 -15.35
N ILE A 45 26.80 22.97 -15.05
CA ILE A 45 25.35 22.92 -14.76
C ILE A 45 25.04 23.59 -13.42
N ALA A 46 25.93 23.47 -12.43
CA ALA A 46 25.77 24.12 -11.13
C ALA A 46 25.90 25.65 -11.21
N ALA A 47 26.78 26.15 -12.08
CA ALA A 47 26.98 27.58 -12.32
C ALA A 47 25.92 28.20 -13.26
N ALA A 48 25.08 27.38 -13.90
CA ALA A 48 24.12 27.85 -14.88
C ALA A 48 22.90 28.53 -14.25
N PRO A 49 22.27 29.50 -14.95
CA PRO A 49 21.03 30.13 -14.51
C PRO A 49 19.92 29.11 -14.21
N PRO A 50 19.12 29.32 -13.16
CA PRO A 50 18.04 28.40 -12.81
C PRO A 50 16.90 28.41 -13.83
N ASP A 51 16.67 29.51 -14.55
CA ASP A 51 15.51 29.65 -15.43
C ASP A 51 15.76 29.17 -16.87
N ASP A 52 16.97 28.69 -17.17
CA ASP A 52 17.30 28.19 -18.50
C ASP A 52 16.77 26.75 -18.69
N PRO A 53 15.86 26.52 -19.66
CA PRO A 53 15.23 25.21 -19.86
C PRO A 53 16.24 24.11 -20.23
N LEU A 54 17.35 24.45 -20.91
CA LEU A 54 18.37 23.47 -21.26
C LEU A 54 19.09 22.97 -20.01
N PHE A 55 19.41 23.88 -19.09
CA PHE A 55 20.09 23.52 -17.85
C PHE A 55 19.16 22.87 -16.84
N GLN A 56 17.86 23.17 -16.86
CA GLN A 56 16.87 22.40 -16.10
C GLN A 56 16.79 20.97 -16.59
N PHE A 57 16.67 20.74 -17.90
CA PHE A 57 16.72 19.40 -18.48
C PHE A 57 18.03 18.67 -18.15
N ALA A 58 19.17 19.36 -18.21
CA ALA A 58 20.45 18.78 -17.83
C ALA A 58 20.50 18.36 -16.34
N LYS A 59 19.89 19.14 -15.43
CA LYS A 59 19.78 18.79 -14.00
C LYS A 59 18.92 17.56 -13.79
N GLU A 60 17.80 17.44 -14.52
CA GLU A 60 16.94 16.25 -14.49
C GLU A 60 17.69 14.99 -14.95
N LEU A 61 18.41 15.07 -16.08
CA LEU A 61 19.23 13.96 -16.55
C LEU A 61 20.33 13.56 -15.53
N MET A 62 20.95 14.54 -14.86
CA MET A 62 21.91 14.23 -13.79
C MET A 62 21.26 13.55 -12.60
N ALA A 63 20.04 13.96 -12.21
CA ALA A 63 19.30 13.34 -11.12
C ALA A 63 18.91 11.89 -11.46
N MET A 64 18.51 11.64 -12.72
CA MET A 64 18.22 10.29 -13.23
C MET A 64 19.46 9.40 -13.18
N ALA A 65 20.61 9.88 -13.67
CA ALA A 65 21.86 9.13 -13.68
C ALA A 65 22.39 8.83 -12.25
N ALA A 66 22.15 9.73 -11.29
CA ALA A 66 22.56 9.56 -9.90
C ALA A 66 21.74 8.52 -9.13
N ALA A 67 20.44 8.43 -9.42
CA ALA A 67 19.55 7.48 -8.78
C ALA A 67 18.64 6.74 -9.80
N PRO A 68 19.19 5.87 -10.66
CA PRO A 68 18.44 5.26 -11.75
C PRO A 68 17.19 4.46 -11.30
N HIS A 69 17.19 3.92 -10.07
CA HIS A 69 16.08 3.09 -9.54
C HIS A 69 14.80 3.90 -9.37
N ARG A 70 14.92 5.22 -9.17
CA ARG A 70 13.76 6.10 -8.96
C ARG A 70 13.02 6.40 -10.25
N TYR A 71 13.66 6.15 -11.39
CA TYR A 71 13.18 6.52 -12.72
C TYR A 71 13.14 5.29 -13.65
N SER A 72 13.08 4.07 -13.10
CA SER A 72 12.95 2.84 -13.87
C SER A 72 11.68 2.80 -14.72
N HIS A 73 10.65 3.56 -14.32
CA HIS A 73 9.36 3.68 -15.01
C HIS A 73 9.33 4.78 -16.08
N ASP A 74 10.41 5.53 -16.27
CA ASP A 74 10.46 6.58 -17.29
C ASP A 74 10.31 5.98 -18.70
N GLU A 75 9.38 6.51 -19.50
CA GLU A 75 9.04 5.95 -20.81
C GLU A 75 10.19 6.00 -21.81
N VAL A 76 11.07 6.99 -21.70
CA VAL A 76 12.15 7.23 -22.66
C VAL A 76 13.48 6.65 -22.16
N HIS A 77 13.82 6.91 -20.90
CA HIS A 77 15.11 6.60 -20.31
C HIS A 77 15.10 5.34 -19.45
N GLY A 78 13.93 4.85 -19.04
CA GLY A 78 13.77 3.76 -18.06
C GLY A 78 14.54 2.50 -18.44
N ALA A 79 14.48 2.08 -19.71
CA ALA A 79 15.22 0.92 -20.20
C ALA A 79 16.75 1.09 -20.05
N SER A 80 17.28 2.27 -20.39
CA SER A 80 18.72 2.57 -20.24
C SER A 80 19.13 2.65 -18.77
N LEU A 81 18.25 3.19 -17.92
CA LEU A 81 18.50 3.31 -16.48
C LEU A 81 18.50 1.93 -15.82
N ILE A 82 17.58 1.03 -16.17
CA ILE A 82 17.56 -0.35 -15.69
C ILE A 82 18.84 -1.09 -16.07
N GLU A 83 19.29 -0.99 -17.33
CA GLU A 83 20.53 -1.64 -17.75
C GLU A 83 21.75 -1.08 -17.01
N GLN A 84 21.80 0.23 -16.78
CA GLN A 84 22.84 0.84 -15.96
C GLN A 84 22.88 0.27 -14.54
N GLN A 85 21.74 -0.03 -13.94
CA GLN A 85 21.67 -0.66 -12.62
C GLN A 85 22.13 -2.11 -12.62
N ARG A 86 21.71 -2.86 -13.65
CA ARG A 86 22.11 -4.25 -13.83
C ARG A 86 23.64 -4.36 -13.93
N LEU A 87 24.26 -3.50 -14.72
CA LEU A 87 25.73 -3.42 -14.83
C LEU A 87 26.38 -3.03 -13.50
N ALA A 88 25.77 -2.08 -12.77
CA ALA A 88 26.31 -1.64 -11.48
C ALA A 88 26.31 -2.75 -10.43
N ALA A 89 25.21 -3.53 -10.39
CA ALA A 89 25.09 -4.68 -9.50
C ALA A 89 26.09 -5.79 -9.85
N ALA A 90 26.41 -5.99 -11.14
CA ALA A 90 27.37 -7.00 -11.58
C ALA A 90 28.83 -6.70 -11.18
N LEU A 91 29.15 -5.43 -10.86
CA LEU A 91 30.50 -4.97 -10.54
C LEU A 91 30.72 -4.69 -9.05
N THR A 92 29.65 -4.69 -8.26
CA THR A 92 29.75 -4.78 -6.80
C THR A 92 29.92 -6.23 -6.41
N ASP A 93 30.93 -6.53 -5.59
CA ASP A 93 31.01 -7.83 -4.94
C ASP A 93 29.70 -8.10 -4.21
N ALA A 94 29.17 -9.32 -4.34
CA ALA A 94 27.99 -9.72 -3.60
C ALA A 94 28.27 -9.44 -2.11
N PRO A 95 27.42 -8.66 -1.42
CA PRO A 95 27.61 -8.45 0.01
C PRO A 95 27.69 -9.84 0.68
N PRO A 96 28.55 -10.00 1.69
CA PRO A 96 28.67 -11.27 2.37
C PRO A 96 27.27 -11.72 2.84
N PRO A 97 26.94 -13.01 2.71
CA PRO A 97 25.65 -13.50 3.18
C PRO A 97 25.51 -13.14 4.65
N ARG A 98 24.39 -12.51 5.00
CA ARG A 98 24.09 -12.15 6.39
C ARG A 98 24.02 -13.43 7.23
N THR A 99 24.68 -13.43 8.37
CA THR A 99 24.60 -14.54 9.32
C THR A 99 23.36 -14.38 10.21
N GLU A 100 23.01 -15.44 10.94
CA GLU A 100 21.95 -15.36 11.95
C GLU A 100 22.29 -14.35 13.06
N GLU A 101 23.57 -14.21 13.38
CA GLU A 101 24.11 -13.25 14.35
C GLU A 101 23.87 -11.79 13.90
N ASP A 102 24.05 -11.50 12.61
CA ASP A 102 23.75 -10.17 12.03
C ASP A 102 22.26 -9.83 12.15
N VAL A 103 21.39 -10.84 12.07
CA VAL A 103 19.93 -10.64 12.20
C VAL A 103 19.58 -10.36 13.66
N VAL A 104 20.14 -11.14 14.60
CA VAL A 104 19.92 -10.94 16.04
C VAL A 104 20.38 -9.57 16.48
N THR A 105 21.58 -9.13 16.08
CA THR A 105 22.10 -7.80 16.44
C THR A 105 21.20 -6.68 15.91
N LEU A 106 20.70 -6.80 14.69
CA LEU A 106 19.77 -5.83 14.10
C LEU A 106 18.43 -5.74 14.87
N PHE A 107 17.91 -6.88 15.35
CA PHE A 107 16.71 -6.90 16.20
C PHE A 107 16.98 -6.32 17.60
N GLU A 108 18.15 -6.55 18.18
CA GLU A 108 18.55 -5.96 19.46
C GLU A 108 18.68 -4.43 19.36
N GLU A 109 19.33 -3.94 18.30
CA GLU A 109 19.40 -2.52 17.99
C GLU A 109 18.00 -1.91 17.86
N GLN A 110 17.12 -2.51 17.04
CA GLN A 110 15.76 -2.02 16.86
C GLN A 110 14.92 -2.06 18.14
N ARG A 111 15.13 -3.05 19.02
CA ARG A 111 14.45 -3.15 20.32
C ARG A 111 14.85 -1.99 21.24
N ASN A 112 16.11 -1.56 21.17
CA ASN A 112 16.63 -0.46 21.99
C ASN A 112 16.28 0.93 21.42
N VAL A 113 15.83 1.02 20.17
CA VAL A 113 15.35 2.28 19.59
C VAL A 113 13.95 2.60 20.13
N VAL A 114 13.87 3.58 21.03
CA VAL A 114 12.60 4.21 21.40
C VAL A 114 12.12 5.06 20.23
N LYS A 115 11.13 4.56 19.48
CA LYS A 115 10.49 5.31 18.39
C LYS A 115 9.67 6.44 18.99
N THR A 116 10.17 7.67 18.87
CA THR A 116 9.40 8.88 19.17
C THR A 116 8.32 9.04 18.11
N ASN A 117 7.07 9.19 18.54
CA ASN A 117 5.96 9.46 17.64
C ASN A 117 5.37 10.80 18.07
N VAL A 118 5.70 11.83 17.29
CA VAL A 118 5.34 13.23 17.55
C VAL A 118 3.82 13.40 17.73
N LEU A 119 3.01 12.69 16.93
CA LEU A 119 1.54 12.73 17.05
C LEU A 119 1.06 12.07 18.35
N ARG A 120 1.70 10.99 18.79
CA ARG A 120 1.38 10.29 20.04
C ARG A 120 1.87 11.05 21.28
N GLU A 121 2.94 11.83 21.15
CA GLU A 121 3.54 12.60 22.23
C GLU A 121 2.86 13.97 22.42
N ILE A 122 2.45 14.63 21.34
CA ILE A 122 1.77 15.92 21.39
C ILE A 122 0.24 15.77 21.44
N GLY A 123 -0.32 14.79 20.71
CA GLY A 123 -1.76 14.62 20.56
C GLY A 123 -2.44 13.89 21.71
N ASN A 124 -1.71 13.09 22.48
CA ASN A 124 -2.25 12.40 23.64
C ASN A 124 -1.84 13.12 24.93
N GLN A 125 -2.63 14.12 25.33
CA GLN A 125 -2.50 14.85 26.60
C GLN A 125 -3.17 14.13 27.77
N ASN A 126 -3.58 12.86 27.61
CA ASN A 126 -4.23 12.11 28.68
C ASN A 126 -3.24 11.88 29.84
N PRO A 127 -3.49 12.44 31.04
CA PRO A 127 -2.62 12.27 32.20
C PRO A 127 -2.58 10.81 32.70
N TRP A 128 -3.55 9.98 32.30
CA TRP A 128 -3.66 8.57 32.68
C TRP A 128 -3.17 7.58 31.62
N LYS A 129 -2.47 8.07 30.58
CA LYS A 129 -1.95 7.25 29.47
C LYS A 129 -1.04 6.12 29.93
N ASP A 130 -0.13 6.41 30.85
CA ASP A 130 0.91 5.48 31.30
C ASP A 130 0.66 4.96 32.73
N LYS A 131 -0.34 5.52 33.44
CA LYS A 131 -0.74 5.09 34.78
C LYS A 131 -2.23 5.38 34.99
N ALA A 132 -2.98 4.39 35.45
CA ALA A 132 -4.38 4.58 35.83
C ALA A 132 -4.54 5.66 36.92
N PRO A 133 -5.68 6.39 36.96
CA PRO A 133 -5.99 7.32 38.04
C PRO A 133 -5.96 6.63 39.41
N GLU A 134 -5.70 7.41 40.45
CA GLU A 134 -5.79 6.89 41.82
C GLU A 134 -7.26 6.60 42.17
N ALA A 135 -7.49 5.61 43.06
CA ALA A 135 -8.83 5.12 43.36
C ALA A 135 -9.81 6.23 43.79
N LYS A 136 -9.31 7.26 44.49
CA LYS A 136 -10.10 8.41 44.92
C LYS A 136 -10.49 9.31 43.75
N GLU A 137 -9.55 9.61 42.87
CA GLU A 137 -9.76 10.41 41.65
C GLU A 137 -10.71 9.69 40.67
N ALA A 138 -10.58 8.38 40.55
CA ALA A 138 -11.50 7.56 39.74
C ALA A 138 -12.92 7.55 40.33
N GLN A 139 -13.07 7.55 41.66
CA GLN A 139 -14.37 7.64 42.31
C GLN A 139 -15.01 9.01 42.14
N GLU A 140 -14.24 10.09 42.28
CA GLU A 140 -14.72 11.47 42.07
C GLU A 140 -15.16 11.68 40.61
N MET A 141 -14.36 11.21 39.65
CA MET A 141 -14.72 11.23 38.22
C MET A 141 -15.96 10.40 37.93
N GLY A 142 -16.08 9.21 38.54
CA GLY A 142 -17.28 8.39 38.41
C GLY A 142 -18.52 9.09 38.97
N GLN A 143 -18.40 9.74 40.12
CA GLN A 143 -19.52 10.52 40.66
C GLN A 143 -19.87 11.67 39.73
N GLU A 144 -18.92 12.46 39.24
CA GLU A 144 -19.20 13.57 38.32
C GLU A 144 -19.83 13.13 36.99
N VAL A 145 -19.36 12.02 36.41
CA VAL A 145 -19.86 11.52 35.11
C VAL A 145 -21.23 10.85 35.26
N TRP A 146 -21.50 10.20 36.39
CA TRP A 146 -22.71 9.42 36.62
C TRP A 146 -23.73 10.09 37.56
N ASP A 147 -23.45 11.29 38.08
CA ASP A 147 -24.40 12.12 38.84
C ASP A 147 -25.38 12.79 37.87
N ILE A 148 -26.21 11.94 37.25
CA ILE A 148 -27.33 12.34 36.42
C ILE A 148 -28.44 12.76 37.39
N GLY A 149 -28.71 14.06 37.47
CA GLY A 149 -29.75 14.58 38.35
C GLY A 149 -31.12 13.95 38.04
N PRO A 150 -32.07 13.93 39.01
CA PRO A 150 -33.43 13.44 38.74
C PRO A 150 -34.10 14.31 37.66
N GLY A 151 -34.09 13.83 36.42
CA GLY A 151 -34.62 14.53 35.24
C GLY A 151 -33.64 14.65 34.06
N GLU A 152 -32.37 14.29 34.22
CA GLU A 152 -31.34 14.38 33.16
C GLU A 152 -31.13 13.07 32.39
N VAL A 153 -31.85 12.01 32.75
CA VAL A 153 -31.89 10.80 31.92
C VAL A 153 -32.56 11.19 30.60
N ASP A 154 -31.77 11.21 29.53
CA ASP A 154 -32.25 11.49 28.18
C ASP A 154 -33.51 10.67 27.92
N GLN A 155 -34.61 11.34 27.58
CA GLN A 155 -35.90 10.72 27.29
C GLN A 155 -35.80 9.75 26.09
N HIS A 156 -34.73 9.87 25.30
CA HIS A 156 -34.42 9.04 24.16
C HIS A 156 -33.36 7.97 24.45
N TYR A 157 -32.94 7.78 25.70
CA TYR A 157 -32.00 6.71 26.07
C TYR A 157 -32.60 5.33 25.74
N GLY A 158 -32.04 4.67 24.73
CA GLY A 158 -32.55 3.40 24.20
C GLY A 158 -33.66 3.53 23.13
N ALA A 159 -34.05 4.74 22.75
CA ALA A 159 -34.93 4.95 21.61
C ALA A 159 -34.18 4.64 20.30
N ARG A 160 -34.87 3.96 19.37
CA ARG A 160 -34.33 3.73 18.02
C ARG A 160 -34.12 5.07 17.33
N THR A 161 -32.94 5.29 16.78
CA THR A 161 -32.67 6.43 15.92
C THR A 161 -33.36 6.21 14.58
N VAL A 162 -34.49 6.90 14.37
CA VAL A 162 -35.17 6.93 13.08
C VAL A 162 -34.46 7.97 12.21
N PRO A 163 -33.84 7.59 11.08
CA PRO A 163 -33.21 8.54 10.18
C PRO A 163 -34.22 9.58 9.70
N SER A 164 -33.83 10.86 9.69
CA SER A 164 -34.69 11.95 9.21
C SER A 164 -34.94 11.92 7.70
N LYS A 165 -34.23 11.05 6.98
CA LYS A 165 -34.37 10.82 5.54
C LYS A 165 -34.31 9.33 5.26
N PRO A 166 -35.09 8.83 4.29
CA PRO A 166 -34.96 7.45 3.83
C PRO A 166 -33.54 7.22 3.30
N ILE A 167 -32.94 6.11 3.71
CA ILE A 167 -31.60 5.72 3.27
C ILE A 167 -31.73 5.20 1.83
N ALA A 168 -30.98 5.79 0.91
CA ALA A 168 -30.98 5.31 -0.47
C ALA A 168 -30.44 3.87 -0.53
N SER A 169 -31.16 3.01 -1.26
CA SER A 169 -30.66 1.68 -1.63
C SER A 169 -29.32 1.83 -2.35
N VAL A 170 -28.33 1.07 -1.88
CA VAL A 170 -26.99 1.03 -2.46
C VAL A 170 -26.94 -0.09 -3.47
N ASP A 171 -26.46 0.21 -4.68
CA ASP A 171 -26.22 -0.82 -5.69
C ASP A 171 -25.14 -1.79 -5.18
N ARG A 172 -25.50 -3.07 -5.09
CA ARG A 172 -24.63 -4.16 -4.62
C ARG A 172 -24.12 -5.04 -5.76
N SER A 173 -24.43 -4.70 -7.01
CA SER A 173 -24.09 -5.49 -8.20
C SER A 173 -22.59 -5.73 -8.37
N GLU A 174 -21.73 -4.80 -7.92
CA GLU A 174 -20.26 -4.91 -8.01
C GLU A 174 -19.60 -5.70 -6.87
N ARG A 175 -20.35 -6.21 -5.88
CA ARG A 175 -19.76 -7.04 -4.81
C ARG A 175 -19.45 -8.43 -5.35
N SER A 176 -18.16 -8.68 -5.60
CA SER A 176 -17.61 -9.94 -6.15
C SER A 176 -17.83 -11.22 -5.32
N GLY A 177 -18.64 -11.17 -4.25
CA GLY A 177 -19.03 -12.32 -3.42
C GLY A 177 -20.53 -12.55 -3.35
N GLU A 178 -21.35 -11.77 -4.06
CA GLU A 178 -22.82 -11.86 -4.07
C GLU A 178 -23.35 -12.16 -5.49
N ASP A 179 -22.52 -12.75 -6.36
CA ASP A 179 -22.98 -13.24 -7.67
C ASP A 179 -23.81 -14.51 -7.46
N THR A 180 -25.12 -14.32 -7.30
CA THR A 180 -26.09 -15.39 -7.11
C THR A 180 -26.17 -16.33 -8.31
N VAL A 181 -25.94 -15.81 -9.52
CA VAL A 181 -25.96 -16.57 -10.77
C VAL A 181 -24.75 -17.51 -10.84
N LEU A 182 -23.55 -17.00 -10.58
CA LEU A 182 -22.34 -17.81 -10.54
C LEU A 182 -22.41 -18.84 -9.40
N THR A 183 -22.92 -18.44 -8.24
CA THR A 183 -23.08 -19.32 -7.08
C THR A 183 -24.02 -20.49 -7.39
N ASP A 184 -25.17 -20.22 -8.02
CA ASP A 184 -26.11 -21.26 -8.43
C ASP A 184 -25.52 -22.22 -9.47
N ARG A 185 -24.73 -21.68 -10.41
CA ARG A 185 -24.04 -22.49 -11.42
C ARG A 185 -22.96 -23.39 -10.82
N VAL A 186 -22.14 -22.86 -9.90
CA VAL A 186 -21.11 -23.63 -9.19
C VAL A 186 -21.73 -24.76 -8.37
N HIS A 187 -22.83 -24.49 -7.68
CA HIS A 187 -23.54 -25.53 -6.93
C HIS A 187 -24.24 -26.56 -7.82
N ALA A 188 -24.75 -26.18 -8.99
CA ALA A 188 -25.29 -27.11 -9.97
C ALA A 188 -24.19 -28.02 -10.53
N ALA A 189 -23.05 -27.44 -10.93
CA ALA A 189 -21.89 -28.18 -11.43
C ALA A 189 -21.29 -29.14 -10.38
N ALA A 190 -21.31 -28.77 -9.10
CA ALA A 190 -20.83 -29.63 -8.02
C ALA A 190 -21.66 -30.91 -7.82
N LYS A 191 -22.92 -30.94 -8.25
CA LYS A 191 -23.80 -32.11 -8.16
C LYS A 191 -23.68 -33.06 -9.35
N THR A 192 -23.12 -32.59 -10.46
CA THR A 192 -23.02 -33.35 -11.72
C THR A 192 -21.62 -33.92 -11.95
N THR A 193 -20.72 -33.83 -10.97
CA THR A 193 -19.32 -34.28 -11.04
C THR A 193 -19.13 -35.78 -11.29
N GLU A 194 -20.14 -36.61 -11.00
CA GLU A 194 -20.11 -38.06 -11.19
C GLU A 194 -20.75 -38.53 -12.51
N LEU A 195 -21.25 -37.60 -13.33
CA LEU A 195 -21.96 -37.89 -14.59
C LEU A 195 -21.03 -37.78 -15.81
N ASP A 196 -21.44 -38.40 -16.92
CA ASP A 196 -20.76 -38.20 -18.21
C ASP A 196 -20.89 -36.73 -18.69
N GLU A 197 -19.98 -36.27 -19.56
CA GLU A 197 -19.90 -34.84 -19.94
C GLU A 197 -21.16 -34.30 -20.65
N GLU A 198 -21.94 -35.14 -21.33
CA GLU A 198 -23.16 -34.71 -22.03
C GLU A 198 -24.35 -34.65 -21.06
N ALA A 199 -24.50 -35.66 -20.21
CA ALA A 199 -25.49 -35.69 -19.14
C ALA A 199 -25.23 -34.59 -18.10
N ALA A 200 -23.96 -34.37 -17.71
CA ALA A 200 -23.58 -33.35 -16.74
C ALA A 200 -24.04 -31.95 -17.17
N LYS A 201 -23.89 -31.61 -18.45
CA LYS A 201 -24.34 -30.32 -18.99
C LYS A 201 -25.86 -30.15 -18.94
N ILE A 202 -26.60 -31.20 -19.27
CA ILE A 202 -28.07 -31.20 -19.25
C ILE A 202 -28.58 -31.04 -17.82
N PHE A 203 -28.02 -31.81 -16.88
CA PHE A 203 -28.42 -31.76 -15.47
C PHE A 203 -27.96 -30.46 -14.78
N GLU A 204 -26.79 -29.92 -15.12
CA GLU A 204 -26.35 -28.61 -14.62
C GLU A 204 -27.35 -27.52 -15.02
N GLU A 205 -27.77 -27.49 -16.29
CA GLU A 205 -28.71 -26.49 -16.79
C GLU A 205 -30.11 -26.63 -16.17
N LEU A 206 -30.56 -27.86 -15.92
CA LEU A 206 -31.83 -28.12 -15.24
C LEU A 206 -31.79 -27.67 -13.77
N ASP A 207 -30.77 -28.07 -13.01
CA ASP A 207 -30.61 -27.69 -11.60
C ASP A 207 -30.43 -26.17 -11.44
N PHE A 208 -29.71 -25.54 -12.36
CA PHE A 208 -29.54 -24.10 -12.40
C PHE A 208 -30.87 -23.37 -12.62
N LYS A 209 -31.68 -23.80 -13.60
CA LYS A 209 -33.01 -23.22 -13.85
C LYS A 209 -33.96 -23.45 -12.68
N GLN A 210 -33.91 -24.61 -12.06
CA GLN A 210 -34.71 -24.92 -10.88
C GLN A 210 -34.36 -23.95 -9.74
N ARG A 211 -33.09 -23.74 -9.43
CA ARG A 211 -32.65 -22.81 -8.37
C ARG A 211 -33.05 -21.37 -8.63
N GLN A 212 -32.97 -20.90 -9.87
CA GLN A 212 -33.47 -19.57 -10.22
C GLN A 212 -34.98 -19.46 -10.01
N SER A 213 -35.74 -20.51 -10.35
CA SER A 213 -37.20 -20.51 -10.10
C SER A 213 -37.55 -20.54 -8.61
N GLU A 214 -36.79 -21.27 -7.80
CA GLU A 214 -36.96 -21.30 -6.34
C GLU A 214 -36.64 -19.93 -5.71
N ARG A 215 -35.60 -19.24 -6.19
CA ARG A 215 -35.30 -17.86 -5.75
C ARG A 215 -36.36 -16.87 -6.15
N ALA A 216 -36.90 -16.97 -7.37
CA ALA A 216 -37.99 -16.12 -7.83
C ALA A 216 -39.24 -16.33 -6.95
N ALA A 217 -39.61 -17.59 -6.71
CA ALA A 217 -40.74 -17.94 -5.83
C ALA A 217 -40.52 -17.46 -4.38
N LEU A 218 -39.29 -17.55 -3.86
CA LEU A 218 -38.95 -17.02 -2.54
C LEU A 218 -39.07 -15.49 -2.49
N LYS A 219 -38.66 -14.80 -3.56
CA LYS A 219 -38.77 -13.35 -3.64
C LYS A 219 -40.24 -12.91 -3.66
N ASP A 220 -41.06 -13.57 -4.47
CA ASP A 220 -42.51 -13.30 -4.52
C ASP A 220 -43.14 -13.54 -3.14
N ALA A 221 -42.80 -14.65 -2.46
CA ALA A 221 -43.28 -14.91 -1.10
C ALA A 221 -42.79 -13.89 -0.06
N MET A 222 -41.58 -13.33 -0.22
CA MET A 222 -41.07 -12.27 0.65
C MET A 222 -41.79 -10.94 0.41
N ASP A 223 -42.16 -10.64 -0.84
CA ASP A 223 -42.94 -9.46 -1.20
C ASP A 223 -44.38 -9.56 -0.62
N ASP A 224 -45.00 -10.74 -0.67
CA ASP A 224 -46.30 -11.00 -0.01
C ASP A 224 -46.21 -10.80 1.52
N ILE A 225 -45.13 -11.28 2.16
CA ILE A 225 -44.89 -11.06 3.59
C ILE A 225 -44.69 -9.57 3.87
N LYS A 226 -44.00 -8.85 2.99
CA LYS A 226 -43.78 -7.40 3.12
C LYS A 226 -45.10 -6.64 3.05
N GLU A 227 -46.07 -7.08 2.26
CA GLU A 227 -47.41 -6.48 2.24
C GLU A 227 -48.22 -6.77 3.52
N MET A 228 -47.99 -7.92 4.16
CA MET A 228 -48.66 -8.29 5.42
C MET A 228 -48.05 -7.64 6.67
N VAL A 229 -46.81 -7.19 6.58
CA VAL A 229 -46.10 -6.50 7.66
C VAL A 229 -46.23 -5.01 7.39
N ASP A 230 -47.11 -4.33 8.15
CA ASP A 230 -47.36 -2.88 8.05
C ASP A 230 -46.05 -2.10 7.79
N ASP A 231 -46.13 -1.12 6.87
CA ASP A 231 -45.06 -0.30 6.22
C ASP A 231 -43.93 0.26 7.13
N ASP A 232 -43.96 0.02 8.43
CA ASP A 232 -42.97 0.44 9.42
C ASP A 232 -41.72 -0.48 9.48
N LEU A 233 -41.69 -1.57 8.70
CA LEU A 233 -40.57 -2.52 8.65
C LEU A 233 -40.04 -2.71 7.22
N GLU A 234 -39.45 -1.66 6.64
CA GLU A 234 -38.63 -1.80 5.42
C GLU A 234 -37.27 -2.44 5.78
N PHE A 235 -37.03 -3.67 5.30
CA PHE A 235 -35.72 -4.35 5.32
C PHE A 235 -34.79 -3.88 4.20
#